data_AF-A0A662JQ73-F1
#
_entry.id   AF-A0A662JQ73-F1
#
_cell.length_a   1.000
_cell.length_b   1.000
_cell.length_c   1.000
_cell.angle_alpha   90.00
_cell.angle_beta   90.00
_cell.angle_gamma   90.00
#
_symmetry.space_group_name_H-M   'P 1'
#
loop_
_entity.id
_entity.type
_entity.pdbx_description
1 polymer ?
#
loop_
_entity_poly.entity_id
_entity_poly.type
_entity_poly.pdbx_seq_one_letter_code
_entity_poly.pdbx_strand_id
1 'polypeptide(L)'
;MKLVIEEADLYKIYQALGNPHRRKIISLLGERPEGMAFSELKRELNISVGSLYYNIDQLRDLVYQREDKRYALTEKGVVAYKMLKKDVERVRSEGSASGFSGLTDTLREIFFPRWFFAFLESRRRLTPAIAVVVLLVGAIACSFNGVVLHVTWIAYSSDKALCASSFLWSWLAISAISFFIASPWRSIAFREGLKRLPQYLAEAGLAMFPLAIFVVLEPILRGSTIARVVAQLVLWLLALVFLSSSLSHVTRCRGEAAFLVVVLVMFVMTIVIPQLVVVSP
;
A
#
# COMPACT_ATOMS: atom_id res chain seq x y z
N MET A 1 -28.19 13.81 -26.37
CA MET A 1 -27.04 13.46 -27.22
C MET A 1 -25.86 13.16 -26.30
N LYS A 2 -25.30 11.95 -26.31
CA LYS A 2 -24.14 11.59 -25.46
C LYS A 2 -22.89 12.20 -26.12
N LEU A 3 -22.31 13.21 -25.51
CA LEU A 3 -21.09 13.85 -26.00
C LEU A 3 -19.95 12.83 -25.87
N VAL A 4 -19.47 12.30 -27.00
CA VAL A 4 -18.32 11.41 -27.05
C VAL A 4 -17.09 12.29 -27.13
N ILE A 5 -16.27 12.27 -26.08
CA ILE A 5 -15.01 13.04 -26.04
C ILE A 5 -13.93 12.17 -26.64
N GLU A 6 -13.36 12.63 -27.75
CA GLU A 6 -12.22 11.97 -28.38
C GLU A 6 -10.95 12.16 -27.54
N GLU A 7 -10.00 11.24 -27.65
CA GLU A 7 -8.75 11.26 -26.89
C GLU A 7 -7.92 12.55 -27.13
N ALA A 8 -7.97 13.07 -28.37
CA ALA A 8 -7.34 14.34 -28.73
C ALA A 8 -7.95 15.55 -28.01
N ASP A 9 -9.26 15.54 -27.78
CA ASP A 9 -9.95 16.61 -27.04
C ASP A 9 -9.68 16.52 -25.54
N LEU A 10 -9.56 15.31 -25.00
CA LEU A 10 -9.16 15.09 -23.62
C LEU A 10 -7.76 15.65 -23.34
N TYR A 11 -6.80 15.42 -24.25
CA TYR A 11 -5.46 15.99 -24.14
C TYR A 11 -5.47 17.52 -24.11
N LYS A 12 -6.27 18.17 -24.96
CA LYS A 12 -6.42 19.64 -24.97
C LYS A 12 -7.00 20.16 -23.66
N ILE A 13 -8.00 19.47 -23.09
CA ILE A 13 -8.56 19.82 -21.79
C ILE A 13 -7.47 19.77 -20.72
N TYR A 14 -6.67 18.69 -20.65
CA TYR A 14 -5.57 18.60 -19.68
C TYR A 14 -4.52 19.69 -19.86
N GLN A 15 -4.14 20.01 -21.10
CA GLN A 15 -3.18 21.08 -21.40
C GLN A 15 -3.70 22.45 -20.94
N ALA A 16 -4.99 22.74 -21.19
CA ALA A 16 -5.65 23.96 -20.72
C ALA A 16 -5.69 24.02 -19.18
N LEU A 17 -6.06 22.92 -18.52
CA LEU A 17 -6.15 22.85 -17.06
C LEU A 17 -4.79 22.82 -16.33
N GLY A 18 -3.66 22.70 -17.04
CA GLY A 18 -2.32 22.78 -16.45
C GLY A 18 -2.00 24.13 -15.79
N ASN A 19 -2.66 25.22 -16.22
CA ASN A 19 -2.42 26.56 -15.68
C ASN A 19 -3.43 26.92 -14.55
N PRO A 20 -2.97 27.44 -13.40
CA PRO A 20 -3.83 27.77 -12.26
C PRO A 20 -4.90 28.84 -12.57
N HIS A 21 -4.59 29.87 -13.36
CA HIS A 21 -5.55 30.90 -13.74
C HIS A 21 -6.64 30.34 -14.66
N ARG A 22 -6.27 29.47 -15.62
CA ARG A 22 -7.24 28.78 -16.49
C ARG A 22 -8.16 27.85 -15.71
N ARG A 23 -7.64 27.11 -14.72
CA ARG A 23 -8.49 26.34 -13.80
C ARG A 23 -9.48 27.24 -13.06
N LYS A 24 -9.01 28.37 -12.53
CA LYS A 24 -9.86 29.29 -11.79
C LYS A 24 -10.94 29.94 -12.67
N ILE A 25 -10.63 30.28 -13.93
CA ILE A 25 -11.63 30.73 -14.91
C ILE A 25 -12.72 29.67 -15.11
N ILE A 26 -12.33 28.42 -15.39
CA ILE A 26 -13.28 27.32 -15.61
C ILE A 26 -14.14 27.06 -14.36
N SER A 27 -13.54 27.10 -13.16
CA SER A 27 -14.29 26.97 -11.90
C SER A 27 -15.32 28.08 -11.72
N LEU A 28 -14.93 29.35 -11.86
CA LEU A 28 -15.83 30.48 -11.67
C LEU A 28 -16.98 30.49 -12.69
N LEU A 29 -16.69 30.16 -13.95
CA LEU A 29 -17.71 30.05 -15.00
C LEU A 29 -18.63 28.83 -14.84
N GLY A 30 -18.12 27.74 -14.25
CA GLY A 30 -18.92 26.56 -13.92
C GLY A 30 -19.82 26.74 -12.71
N GLU A 31 -19.44 27.64 -11.79
CA GLU A 31 -20.25 28.04 -10.63
C GLU A 31 -21.35 29.06 -11.01
N ARG A 32 -21.18 29.80 -12.12
CA ARG A 32 -22.08 30.87 -12.60
C ARG A 32 -22.52 30.61 -14.05
N PRO A 33 -23.53 29.75 -14.29
CA PRO A 33 -23.98 29.37 -15.63
C PRO A 33 -24.48 30.54 -16.51
N GLU A 34 -24.92 31.63 -15.89
CA GLU A 34 -25.31 32.88 -16.54
C GLU A 34 -24.14 33.60 -17.25
N GLY A 35 -22.90 33.25 -16.88
CA GLY A 35 -21.68 33.83 -17.43
C GLY A 35 -21.23 35.10 -16.71
N MET A 36 -19.94 35.42 -16.84
CA MET A 36 -19.33 36.58 -16.19
C MET A 36 -18.77 37.59 -17.19
N ALA A 37 -18.85 38.87 -16.83
CA ALA A 37 -18.21 39.93 -17.58
C ALA A 37 -16.67 39.88 -17.45
N PHE A 38 -15.96 40.45 -18.43
CA PHE A 38 -14.50 40.52 -18.41
C PHE A 38 -13.95 41.22 -17.16
N SER A 39 -14.61 42.29 -16.71
CA SER A 39 -14.23 43.04 -15.50
C SER A 39 -14.38 42.21 -14.22
N GLU A 40 -15.40 41.36 -14.15
CA GLU A 40 -15.64 40.44 -13.02
C GLU A 40 -14.56 39.36 -12.96
N LEU A 41 -14.28 38.72 -14.10
CA LEU A 41 -13.19 37.74 -14.23
C LEU A 41 -11.85 38.34 -13.84
N LYS A 42 -11.53 39.54 -14.33
CA LYS A 42 -10.28 40.25 -14.00
C LYS A 42 -10.18 40.50 -12.49
N ARG A 43 -11.26 40.95 -11.86
CA ARG A 43 -11.31 41.23 -10.43
C ARG A 43 -11.09 39.96 -9.59
N GLU A 44 -11.77 38.87 -9.94
CA GLU A 44 -11.67 37.59 -9.22
C GLU A 44 -10.30 36.92 -9.39
N LEU A 45 -9.65 37.09 -10.55
CA LEU A 45 -8.34 36.50 -10.84
C LEU A 45 -7.15 37.36 -10.40
N ASN A 46 -7.38 38.66 -10.17
CA ASN A 46 -6.35 39.65 -9.83
C ASN A 46 -5.14 39.65 -10.78
N ILE A 47 -5.40 39.66 -12.09
CA ILE A 47 -4.36 39.65 -13.15
C ILE A 47 -4.47 40.86 -14.09
N SER A 48 -3.40 41.11 -14.86
CA SER A 48 -3.37 42.17 -15.87
C SER A 48 -4.35 41.89 -17.02
N VAL A 49 -4.78 42.94 -17.72
CA VAL A 49 -5.72 42.85 -18.85
C VAL A 49 -5.19 41.90 -19.93
N GLY A 50 -3.93 42.08 -20.35
CA GLY A 50 -3.30 41.22 -21.35
C GLY A 50 -3.17 39.76 -20.90
N SER A 51 -2.89 39.53 -19.60
CA SER A 51 -2.84 38.17 -19.05
C SER A 51 -4.20 37.50 -19.07
N LEU A 52 -5.29 38.22 -18.78
CA LEU A 52 -6.63 37.66 -18.84
C LEU A 52 -7.02 37.29 -20.29
N TYR A 53 -6.75 38.17 -21.25
CA TYR A 53 -6.99 37.88 -22.67
C TYR A 53 -6.22 36.63 -23.12
N TYR A 54 -4.94 36.53 -22.77
CA TYR A 54 -4.12 35.36 -23.08
C TYR A 54 -4.68 34.07 -22.48
N ASN A 55 -5.11 34.10 -21.21
CA ASN A 55 -5.67 32.91 -20.58
C ASN A 55 -7.01 32.49 -21.19
N ILE A 56 -7.88 33.44 -21.55
CA ILE A 56 -9.16 33.15 -22.23
C ILE A 56 -8.90 32.56 -23.63
N ASP A 57 -7.98 33.15 -24.40
CA ASP A 57 -7.63 32.66 -25.73
C ASP A 57 -7.10 31.21 -25.67
N GLN A 58 -6.24 30.91 -24.68
CA GLN A 58 -5.71 29.57 -24.47
C GLN A 58 -6.73 28.55 -23.91
N LEU A 59 -7.90 29.01 -23.44
CA LEU A 59 -9.02 28.12 -23.11
C LEU A 59 -9.78 27.66 -24.36
N ARG A 60 -9.51 28.24 -25.54
CA ARG A 60 -9.99 27.80 -26.85
C ARG A 60 -11.49 27.47 -26.85
N ASP A 61 -11.85 26.24 -27.18
CA ASP A 61 -13.22 25.75 -27.31
C ASP A 61 -13.86 25.36 -25.96
N LEU A 62 -13.24 25.65 -24.81
CA LEU A 62 -13.82 25.45 -23.49
C LEU A 62 -14.67 26.63 -23.02
N VAL A 63 -14.43 27.82 -23.54
CA VAL A 63 -15.12 29.05 -23.17
C VAL A 63 -15.59 29.75 -24.43
N TYR A 64 -16.79 30.31 -24.41
CA TYR A 64 -17.30 31.16 -25.47
C TYR A 64 -17.80 32.49 -24.89
N GLN A 65 -17.87 33.52 -25.73
CA GLN A 65 -18.49 34.79 -25.38
C GLN A 65 -19.92 34.80 -25.91
N ARG A 66 -20.86 35.13 -25.03
CA ARG A 66 -22.29 35.32 -25.33
C ARG A 66 -22.54 36.67 -26.00
N GLU A 67 -23.74 36.84 -26.53
CA GLU A 67 -24.18 38.09 -27.18
C GLU A 67 -24.12 39.31 -26.24
N ASP A 68 -24.33 39.10 -24.94
CA ASP A 68 -24.22 40.11 -23.89
C ASP A 68 -22.78 40.41 -23.45
N LYS A 69 -21.79 39.91 -24.20
CA LYS A 69 -20.35 40.03 -23.94
C LYS A 69 -19.87 39.31 -22.67
N ARG A 70 -20.70 38.50 -22.02
CA ARG A 70 -20.28 37.64 -20.91
C ARG A 70 -19.62 36.37 -21.42
N TYR A 71 -18.65 35.86 -20.67
CA TYR A 71 -18.01 34.58 -20.94
C TYR A 71 -18.76 33.46 -20.24
N ALA A 72 -18.92 32.31 -20.91
CA ALA A 72 -19.59 31.12 -20.39
C ALA A 72 -18.88 29.84 -20.87
N LEU A 73 -19.12 28.73 -20.19
CA LEU A 73 -18.56 27.42 -20.57
C LEU A 73 -19.29 26.82 -21.76
N THR A 74 -18.55 26.29 -22.73
CA THR A 74 -19.11 25.39 -23.75
C THR A 74 -19.44 24.02 -23.13
N GLU A 75 -20.04 23.11 -23.90
CA GLU A 75 -20.28 21.74 -23.42
C GLU A 75 -18.97 21.04 -23.00
N LYS A 76 -17.87 21.25 -23.77
CA LYS A 76 -16.53 20.75 -23.41
C LYS A 76 -16.00 21.43 -22.14
N GLY A 77 -16.22 22.74 -21.99
CA GLY A 77 -15.90 23.49 -20.78
C GLY A 77 -16.62 22.97 -19.54
N VAL A 78 -17.90 22.60 -19.67
CA VAL A 78 -18.68 21.99 -18.58
C VAL A 78 -18.09 20.65 -18.16
N VAL A 79 -17.58 19.85 -19.12
CA VAL A 79 -16.88 18.61 -18.78
C VAL A 79 -15.56 18.90 -18.06
N ALA A 80 -14.77 19.86 -18.53
CA ALA A 80 -13.55 20.28 -17.85
C ALA A 80 -13.82 20.75 -16.41
N TYR A 81 -14.90 21.50 -16.18
CA TYR A 81 -15.35 21.90 -14.86
C TYR A 81 -15.72 20.70 -13.97
N LYS A 82 -16.47 19.73 -14.51
CA LYS A 82 -16.81 18.50 -13.77
C LYS A 82 -15.57 17.67 -13.41
N MET A 83 -14.56 17.62 -14.29
CA MET A 83 -13.27 16.98 -14.00
C MET A 83 -12.57 17.67 -12.83
N LEU A 84 -12.45 19.01 -12.87
CA LEU A 84 -11.87 19.79 -11.77
C LEU A 84 -12.60 19.55 -10.44
N LYS A 85 -13.94 19.61 -10.44
CA LYS A 85 -14.73 19.43 -9.23
C LYS A 85 -14.58 18.02 -8.67
N LYS A 86 -14.58 17.00 -9.52
CA LYS A 86 -14.40 15.59 -9.12
C LYS A 86 -13.00 15.33 -8.56
N ASP A 87 -11.96 15.94 -9.11
CA ASP A 87 -10.60 15.78 -8.61
C ASP A 87 -10.42 16.51 -7.27
N VAL A 88 -11.00 17.70 -7.11
CA VAL A 88 -11.05 18.40 -5.81
C VAL A 88 -11.87 17.61 -4.79
N GLU A 89 -13.01 17.04 -5.17
CA GLU A 89 -13.82 16.17 -4.32
C GLU A 89 -13.10 14.87 -3.97
N ARG A 90 -12.31 14.27 -4.87
CA ARG A 90 -11.46 13.11 -4.56
C ARG A 90 -10.40 13.46 -3.54
N VAL A 91 -9.62 14.52 -3.79
CA VAL A 91 -8.61 15.03 -2.85
C VAL A 91 -9.25 15.41 -1.50
N ARG A 92 -10.45 15.99 -1.52
CA ARG A 92 -11.20 16.35 -0.30
C ARG A 92 -11.82 15.15 0.39
N SER A 93 -12.27 14.12 -0.34
CA SER A 93 -12.77 12.86 0.22
C SER A 93 -11.64 12.02 0.82
N GLU A 94 -10.44 12.09 0.24
CA GLU A 94 -9.21 11.56 0.83
C GLU A 94 -8.81 12.37 2.08
N GLY A 95 -9.09 13.67 2.13
CA GLY A 95 -8.81 14.55 3.27
C GLY A 95 -9.91 14.75 4.32
N SER A 96 -11.14 14.22 4.13
CA SER A 96 -12.32 14.53 4.97
C SER A 96 -12.83 13.36 5.81
N ALA A 97 -12.16 12.20 5.82
CA ALA A 97 -12.43 11.15 6.82
C ALA A 97 -11.74 11.48 8.16
N SER A 98 -11.86 12.72 8.66
CA SER A 98 -10.96 13.35 9.63
C SER A 98 -10.98 12.82 11.07
N GLY A 99 -11.75 11.78 11.39
CA GLY A 99 -11.63 11.03 12.65
C GLY A 99 -10.85 9.71 12.51
N PHE A 100 -10.98 9.05 11.37
CA PHE A 100 -10.37 7.75 11.10
C PHE A 100 -9.11 7.86 10.22
N SER A 101 -8.96 8.92 9.42
CA SER A 101 -7.83 9.13 8.50
C SER A 101 -6.51 9.27 9.25
N GLY A 102 -6.44 10.06 10.32
CA GLY A 102 -5.22 10.23 11.10
C GLY A 102 -4.76 8.91 11.72
N LEU A 103 -5.71 8.11 12.20
CA LEU A 103 -5.44 6.74 12.66
C LEU A 103 -5.02 5.85 11.50
N THR A 104 -5.71 5.84 10.36
CA THR A 104 -5.33 4.98 9.22
C THR A 104 -3.99 5.37 8.61
N ASP A 105 -3.63 6.65 8.57
CA ASP A 105 -2.34 7.11 8.06
C ASP A 105 -1.22 6.77 9.04
N THR A 106 -1.44 6.96 10.35
CA THR A 106 -0.50 6.52 11.39
C THR A 106 -0.35 5.00 11.41
N LEU A 107 -1.45 4.27 11.35
CA LEU A 107 -1.46 2.80 11.26
C LEU A 107 -0.78 2.37 9.98
N ARG A 108 -1.00 3.04 8.84
CA ARG A 108 -0.32 2.73 7.59
C ARG A 108 1.18 2.95 7.70
N GLU A 109 1.65 3.99 8.38
CA GLU A 109 3.09 4.21 8.61
C GLU A 109 3.70 3.17 9.57
N ILE A 110 2.95 2.71 10.57
CA ILE A 110 3.37 1.67 11.52
C ILE A 110 3.35 0.27 10.86
N PHE A 111 2.30 -0.07 10.12
CA PHE A 111 2.11 -1.36 9.45
C PHE A 111 2.86 -1.48 8.12
N PHE A 112 3.29 -0.36 7.52
CA PHE A 112 4.07 -0.34 6.30
C PHE A 112 5.26 0.62 6.45
N PRO A 113 6.25 0.26 7.29
CA PRO A 113 7.38 1.11 7.56
C PRO A 113 8.14 1.41 6.27
N ARG A 114 8.11 2.67 5.83
CA ARG A 114 8.80 3.13 4.61
C ARG A 114 10.30 2.83 4.66
N TRP A 115 10.90 2.87 5.85
CA TRP A 115 12.32 2.53 6.05
C TRP A 115 12.62 1.07 5.69
N PHE A 116 11.70 0.14 5.94
CA PHE A 116 11.86 -1.27 5.62
C PHE A 116 11.85 -1.49 4.10
N PHE A 117 10.95 -0.82 3.39
CA PHE A 117 10.93 -0.86 1.93
C PHE A 117 12.14 -0.17 1.29
N ALA A 118 12.53 1.00 1.79
CA ALA A 118 13.73 1.68 1.31
C ALA A 118 14.98 0.80 1.52
N PHE A 119 15.05 0.07 2.62
CA PHE A 119 16.10 -0.92 2.88
C PHE A 119 16.05 -2.08 1.87
N LEU A 120 14.88 -2.68 1.66
CA LEU A 120 14.68 -3.77 0.70
C LEU A 120 15.06 -3.36 -0.74
N GLU A 121 14.69 -2.15 -1.14
CA GLU A 121 14.94 -1.63 -2.49
C GLU A 121 16.42 -1.23 -2.68
N SER A 122 17.01 -0.52 -1.71
CA SER A 122 18.42 -0.11 -1.73
C SER A 122 19.38 -1.29 -1.80
N ARG A 123 19.01 -2.43 -1.21
CA ARG A 123 19.86 -3.63 -1.07
C ARG A 123 19.25 -4.87 -1.73
N ARG A 124 18.45 -4.71 -2.79
CA ARG A 124 17.74 -5.82 -3.47
C ARG A 124 18.61 -7.04 -3.80
N ARG A 125 19.89 -6.84 -4.15
CA ARG A 125 20.84 -7.94 -4.42
C ARG A 125 21.33 -8.68 -3.16
N LEU A 126 21.33 -8.01 -2.01
CA LEU A 126 21.78 -8.57 -0.73
C LEU A 126 20.65 -9.18 0.10
N THR A 127 19.40 -8.78 -0.13
CA THR A 127 18.20 -9.33 0.53
C THR A 127 18.21 -10.86 0.65
N PRO A 128 18.48 -11.66 -0.41
CA PRO A 128 18.50 -13.12 -0.27
C PRO A 128 19.63 -13.61 0.65
N ALA A 129 20.81 -13.00 0.61
CA ALA A 129 21.91 -13.37 1.50
C ALA A 129 21.57 -13.08 2.97
N ILE A 130 20.97 -11.91 3.24
CA ILE A 130 20.53 -11.54 4.60
C ILE A 130 19.41 -12.46 5.06
N ALA A 131 18.45 -12.80 4.19
CA ALA A 131 17.38 -13.74 4.51
C ALA A 131 17.94 -15.11 4.90
N VAL A 132 18.93 -15.63 4.17
CA VAL A 132 19.61 -16.89 4.51
C VAL A 132 20.25 -16.80 5.89
N VAL A 133 20.94 -15.69 6.21
CA VAL A 133 21.54 -15.48 7.54
C VAL A 133 20.46 -15.49 8.63
N VAL A 134 19.35 -14.76 8.44
CA VAL A 134 18.23 -14.72 9.39
C VAL A 134 17.63 -16.11 9.61
N LEU A 135 17.40 -16.86 8.53
CA LEU A 135 16.83 -18.20 8.57
C LEU A 135 17.78 -19.19 9.27
N LEU A 136 19.08 -19.12 9.00
CA LEU A 136 20.09 -19.95 9.66
C LEU A 136 20.20 -19.62 11.15
N VAL A 137 20.28 -18.35 11.51
CA VAL A 137 20.34 -17.91 12.92
C VAL A 137 19.08 -18.36 13.66
N GLY A 138 17.90 -18.18 13.07
CA GLY A 138 16.64 -18.64 13.66
C GLY A 138 16.58 -20.16 13.85
N ALA A 139 16.95 -20.94 12.82
CA ALA A 139 16.98 -22.40 12.88
C ALA A 139 17.99 -22.93 13.92
N ILE A 140 19.19 -22.34 13.96
CA ILE A 140 20.23 -22.67 14.93
C ILE A 140 19.75 -22.34 16.35
N ALA A 141 19.18 -21.16 16.57
CA ALA A 141 18.66 -20.74 17.86
C ALA A 141 17.51 -21.65 18.34
N CYS A 142 16.59 -22.04 17.44
CA CYS A 142 15.54 -23.02 17.75
C CYS A 142 16.15 -24.35 18.21
N SER A 143 17.18 -24.84 17.50
CA SER A 143 17.87 -26.09 17.83
C SER A 143 18.57 -26.04 19.19
N PHE A 144 19.25 -24.94 19.51
CA PHE A 144 19.94 -24.77 20.79
C PHE A 144 18.98 -24.62 21.96
N ASN A 145 17.87 -23.88 21.78
CA ASN A 145 16.93 -23.57 22.85
C ASN A 145 15.83 -24.64 23.03
N GLY A 146 15.79 -25.64 22.14
CA GLY A 146 14.76 -26.68 22.11
C GLY A 146 13.38 -26.13 21.78
N VAL A 147 13.32 -25.05 21.00
CA VAL A 147 12.08 -24.34 20.65
C VAL A 147 11.57 -24.81 19.30
N VAL A 148 10.35 -25.33 19.29
CA VAL A 148 9.57 -25.60 18.09
C VAL A 148 8.73 -24.37 17.80
N LEU A 149 9.09 -23.63 16.76
CA LEU A 149 8.39 -22.41 16.36
C LEU A 149 7.50 -22.69 15.16
N HIS A 150 6.20 -22.45 15.33
CA HIS A 150 5.19 -22.58 14.29
C HIS A 150 4.39 -21.29 14.12
N VAL A 151 4.99 -20.31 13.43
CA VAL A 151 4.46 -18.98 13.11
C VAL A 151 3.95 -18.20 14.34
N THR A 152 2.83 -18.59 14.94
CA THR A 152 2.18 -18.02 16.13
C THR A 152 2.30 -18.91 17.37
N TRP A 153 2.64 -20.18 17.19
CA TRP A 153 2.68 -21.19 18.24
C TRP A 153 4.12 -21.56 18.60
N ILE A 154 4.33 -21.83 19.89
CA ILE A 154 5.63 -22.20 20.46
C ILE A 154 5.42 -23.48 21.25
N ALA A 155 6.26 -24.48 20.99
CA ALA A 155 6.40 -25.65 21.85
C ALA A 155 7.88 -25.95 22.11
N TYR A 156 8.11 -26.95 22.97
CA TYR A 156 9.44 -27.40 23.32
C TYR A 156 9.59 -28.87 22.96
N SER A 157 10.73 -29.22 22.37
CA SER A 157 11.06 -30.60 22.03
C SER A 157 12.53 -30.87 22.29
N SER A 158 12.83 -32.11 22.69
CA SER A 158 14.21 -32.59 22.86
C SER A 158 14.88 -32.91 21.52
N ASP A 159 14.09 -33.09 20.45
CA ASP A 159 14.62 -33.32 19.10
C ASP A 159 15.11 -32.01 18.46
N LYS A 160 16.43 -31.86 18.44
CA LYS A 160 17.14 -30.69 17.88
C LYS A 160 16.90 -30.49 16.38
N ALA A 161 16.69 -31.56 15.62
CA ALA A 161 16.45 -31.49 14.18
C ALA A 161 15.03 -31.01 13.88
N LEU A 162 14.06 -31.49 14.67
CA LEU A 162 12.68 -31.01 14.62
C LEU A 162 12.59 -29.52 14.98
N CYS A 163 13.32 -29.07 16.01
CA CYS A 163 13.36 -27.65 16.38
C CYS A 163 13.94 -26.79 15.25
N ALA A 164 15.09 -27.16 14.69
CA ALA A 164 15.72 -26.40 13.59
C ALA A 164 14.83 -26.32 12.34
N SER A 165 14.23 -27.46 11.97
CA SER A 165 13.37 -27.54 10.78
C SER A 165 12.04 -26.80 10.96
N SER A 166 11.51 -26.69 12.19
CA SER A 166 10.26 -25.97 12.47
C SER A 166 10.30 -24.51 12.03
N PHE A 167 11.43 -23.82 12.23
CA PHE A 167 11.61 -22.42 11.83
C PHE A 167 11.56 -22.26 10.31
N LEU A 168 12.26 -23.13 9.59
CA LEU A 168 12.30 -23.14 8.12
C LEU A 168 10.94 -23.51 7.53
N TRP A 169 10.26 -24.50 8.12
CA TRP A 169 8.93 -24.91 7.71
C TRP A 169 7.90 -23.80 7.92
N SER A 170 7.99 -23.09 9.04
CA SER A 170 7.11 -21.95 9.32
C SER A 170 7.25 -20.85 8.28
N TRP A 171 8.49 -20.45 7.98
CA TRP A 171 8.78 -19.49 6.93
C TRP A 171 8.24 -19.95 5.57
N LEU A 172 8.51 -21.21 5.20
CA LEU A 172 8.10 -21.73 3.90
C LEU A 172 6.57 -21.81 3.78
N ALA A 173 5.90 -22.31 4.82
CA ALA A 173 4.45 -22.47 4.84
C ALA A 173 3.74 -21.11 4.75
N ILE A 174 4.10 -20.15 5.60
CA ILE A 174 3.46 -18.82 5.58
C ILE A 174 3.71 -18.11 4.25
N SER A 175 4.92 -18.21 3.71
CA SER A 175 5.27 -17.57 2.44
C SER A 175 4.51 -18.23 1.28
N ALA A 176 4.60 -19.56 1.13
CA ALA A 176 3.94 -20.25 0.03
C ALA A 176 2.43 -20.00 0.03
N ILE A 177 1.76 -20.21 1.17
CA ILE A 177 0.30 -20.08 1.26
C ILE A 177 -0.14 -18.63 1.03
N SER A 178 0.54 -17.65 1.65
CA SER A 178 0.19 -16.23 1.47
C SER A 178 0.39 -15.77 0.02
N PHE A 179 1.45 -16.25 -0.64
CA PHE A 179 1.71 -15.94 -2.04
C PHE A 179 0.61 -16.49 -2.97
N PHE A 180 0.21 -17.75 -2.77
CA PHE A 180 -0.83 -18.36 -3.60
C PHE A 180 -2.21 -17.72 -3.40
N ILE A 181 -2.55 -17.30 -2.18
CA ILE A 181 -3.81 -16.60 -1.90
C ILE A 181 -3.82 -15.19 -2.51
N ALA A 182 -2.70 -14.46 -2.40
CA ALA A 182 -2.61 -13.09 -2.86
C ALA A 182 -2.36 -12.94 -4.38
N SER A 183 -1.80 -13.97 -5.03
CA SER A 183 -1.51 -13.91 -6.46
C SER A 183 -2.78 -14.06 -7.30
N PRO A 184 -3.09 -13.15 -8.24
CA PRO A 184 -4.27 -13.24 -9.08
C PRO A 184 -4.20 -14.50 -9.97
N TRP A 185 -5.16 -15.42 -9.79
CA TRP A 185 -5.23 -16.73 -10.44
C TRP A 185 -5.52 -16.69 -11.96
N ARG A 186 -5.63 -15.50 -12.58
CA ARG A 186 -5.88 -15.36 -14.03
C ARG A 186 -4.62 -15.78 -14.80
N SER A 187 -4.73 -16.80 -15.65
CA SER A 187 -3.63 -17.66 -16.11
C SER A 187 -2.42 -16.98 -16.76
N ILE A 188 -2.55 -15.76 -17.30
CA ILE A 188 -1.45 -14.98 -17.86
C ILE A 188 -0.64 -14.27 -16.75
N ALA A 189 -1.30 -13.77 -15.71
CA ALA A 189 -0.67 -13.13 -14.56
C ALA A 189 0.02 -14.14 -13.62
N PHE A 190 -0.42 -15.41 -13.60
CA PHE A 190 0.16 -16.45 -12.76
C PHE A 190 1.61 -16.78 -13.13
N ARG A 191 1.94 -16.90 -14.43
CA ARG A 191 3.32 -17.15 -14.89
C ARG A 191 4.25 -15.98 -14.57
N GLU A 192 3.75 -14.75 -14.64
CA GLU A 192 4.52 -13.57 -14.25
C GLU A 192 4.67 -13.44 -12.73
N GLY A 193 3.65 -13.82 -11.97
CA GLY A 193 3.71 -13.93 -10.51
C GLY A 193 4.79 -14.92 -10.07
N LEU A 194 4.84 -16.10 -10.68
CA LEU A 194 5.82 -17.14 -10.32
C LEU A 194 7.28 -16.68 -10.47
N LYS A 195 7.57 -15.78 -11.43
CA LYS A 195 8.91 -15.16 -11.58
C LYS A 195 9.30 -14.29 -10.38
N ARG A 196 8.32 -13.79 -9.62
CA ARG A 196 8.53 -12.96 -8.42
C ARG A 196 8.59 -13.78 -7.13
N LEU A 197 8.24 -15.07 -7.18
CA LEU A 197 8.25 -15.95 -6.02
C LEU A 197 9.62 -16.01 -5.30
N PRO A 198 10.78 -16.12 -5.99
CA PRO A 198 12.07 -16.14 -5.31
C PRO A 198 12.36 -14.84 -4.56
N GLN A 199 11.94 -13.70 -5.13
CA GLN A 199 12.06 -12.41 -4.48
C GLN A 199 11.18 -12.33 -3.23
N TYR A 200 9.94 -12.81 -3.30
CA TYR A 200 9.06 -12.86 -2.14
C TYR A 200 9.59 -13.78 -1.04
N LEU A 201 10.10 -14.97 -1.39
CA LEU A 201 10.72 -15.89 -0.43
C LEU A 201 11.88 -15.23 0.32
N ALA A 202 12.74 -14.48 -0.39
CA ALA A 202 13.82 -13.72 0.23
C ALA A 202 13.30 -12.60 1.15
N GLU A 203 12.34 -11.80 0.70
CA GLU A 203 11.77 -10.70 1.49
C GLU A 203 11.00 -11.22 2.73
N ALA A 204 10.26 -12.32 2.59
CA ALA A 204 9.58 -13.00 3.69
C ALA A 204 10.58 -13.68 4.66
N GLY A 205 11.69 -14.21 4.14
CA GLY A 205 12.77 -14.77 4.97
C GLY A 205 13.46 -13.69 5.80
N LEU A 206 13.70 -12.52 5.22
CA LEU A 206 14.14 -11.36 5.98
C LEU A 206 13.09 -10.97 7.03
N ALA A 207 11.81 -10.92 6.68
CA ALA A 207 10.71 -10.56 7.60
C ALA A 207 10.58 -11.49 8.82
N MET A 208 11.22 -12.66 8.82
CA MET A 208 11.31 -13.56 9.99
C MET A 208 12.28 -13.07 11.07
N PHE A 209 13.07 -12.03 10.83
CA PHE A 209 14.08 -11.58 11.79
C PHE A 209 13.54 -11.24 13.19
N PRO A 210 12.33 -10.65 13.39
CA PRO A 210 11.81 -10.42 14.74
C PRO A 210 11.57 -11.73 15.49
N LEU A 211 11.13 -12.77 14.79
CA LEU A 211 10.95 -14.10 15.37
C LEU A 211 12.29 -14.76 15.69
N ALA A 212 13.29 -14.60 14.82
CA ALA A 212 14.66 -15.07 15.10
C ALA A 212 15.24 -14.40 16.37
N ILE A 213 15.03 -13.08 16.53
CA ILE A 213 15.41 -12.34 17.75
C ILE A 213 14.71 -12.92 18.97
N PHE A 214 13.40 -13.18 18.89
CA PHE A 214 12.68 -13.77 20.01
C PHE A 214 13.28 -15.11 20.42
N VAL A 215 13.51 -16.01 19.46
CA VAL A 215 14.03 -17.35 19.77
C VAL A 215 15.41 -17.25 20.42
N VAL A 216 16.27 -16.34 19.97
CA VAL A 216 17.58 -16.07 20.60
C VAL A 216 17.43 -15.57 22.04
N LEU A 217 16.46 -14.70 22.31
CA LEU A 217 16.21 -14.13 23.64
C LEU A 217 15.39 -15.04 24.56
N GLU A 218 14.77 -16.10 24.02
CA GLU A 218 13.86 -16.99 24.74
C GLU A 218 14.44 -17.49 26.08
N PRO A 219 15.69 -17.97 26.17
CA PRO A 219 16.26 -18.47 27.42
C PRO A 219 16.33 -17.41 28.53
N ILE A 220 16.61 -16.16 28.16
CA ILE A 220 16.67 -15.02 29.09
C ILE A 220 15.26 -14.66 29.55
N LEU A 221 14.30 -14.69 28.63
CA LEU A 221 12.90 -14.36 28.89
C LEU A 221 12.18 -15.42 29.74
N ARG A 222 12.69 -16.65 29.85
CA ARG A 222 12.12 -17.69 30.75
C ARG A 222 12.03 -17.26 32.21
N GLY A 223 12.93 -16.36 32.67
CA GLY A 223 12.93 -15.86 34.04
C GLY A 223 11.71 -15.01 34.41
N SER A 224 11.00 -14.45 33.42
CA SER A 224 9.80 -13.63 33.65
C SER A 224 8.72 -13.89 32.61
N THR A 225 7.61 -14.49 33.06
CA THR A 225 6.46 -14.77 32.20
C THR A 225 5.90 -13.50 31.56
N ILE A 226 5.86 -12.39 32.29
CA ILE A 226 5.35 -11.11 31.76
C ILE A 226 6.28 -10.62 30.65
N ALA A 227 7.60 -10.60 30.89
CA ALA A 227 8.57 -10.15 29.89
C ALA A 227 8.51 -11.00 28.62
N ARG A 228 8.38 -12.32 28.77
CA ARG A 228 8.23 -13.27 27.65
C ARG A 228 6.99 -13.00 26.82
N VAL A 229 5.82 -12.83 27.46
CA VAL A 229 4.56 -12.55 26.76
C VAL A 229 4.62 -11.20 26.04
N VAL A 230 5.14 -10.15 26.68
CA VAL A 230 5.28 -8.83 26.07
C VAL A 230 6.23 -8.89 24.86
N ALA A 231 7.40 -9.51 25.02
CA ALA A 231 8.36 -9.67 23.93
C ALA A 231 7.78 -10.48 22.76
N GLN A 232 7.05 -11.56 23.06
CA GLN A 232 6.36 -12.36 22.06
C GLN A 232 5.34 -11.51 21.30
N LEU A 233 4.45 -10.79 21.99
CA LEU A 233 3.44 -9.94 21.34
C LEU A 233 4.08 -8.89 20.43
N VAL A 234 5.08 -8.16 20.92
CA VAL A 234 5.73 -7.09 20.15
C VAL A 234 6.43 -7.65 18.91
N LEU A 235 7.22 -8.72 19.06
CA LEU A 235 7.99 -9.30 17.95
C LEU A 235 7.09 -10.01 16.93
N TRP A 236 5.96 -10.57 17.35
CA TRP A 236 4.99 -11.19 16.44
C TRP A 236 4.23 -10.15 15.63
N LEU A 237 3.80 -9.06 16.28
CA LEU A 237 3.18 -7.94 15.56
C LEU A 237 4.16 -7.35 14.54
N LEU A 238 5.43 -7.22 14.91
CA LEU A 238 6.47 -6.75 14.00
C LEU A 238 6.71 -7.72 12.82
N ALA A 239 6.71 -9.03 13.08
CA ALA A 239 6.82 -10.05 12.03
C ALA A 239 5.62 -10.02 11.08
N LEU A 240 4.39 -9.90 11.62
CA LEU A 240 3.16 -9.75 10.85
C LEU A 240 3.23 -8.54 9.91
N VAL A 241 3.60 -7.37 10.46
CA VAL A 241 3.82 -6.11 9.73
C VAL A 241 4.76 -6.34 8.55
N PHE A 242 5.96 -6.90 8.78
CA PHE A 242 6.94 -7.08 7.73
C PHE A 242 6.53 -8.12 6.68
N LEU A 243 5.85 -9.19 7.07
CA LEU A 243 5.35 -10.20 6.14
C LEU A 243 4.26 -9.62 5.23
N SER A 244 3.31 -8.87 5.79
CA SER A 244 2.26 -8.19 5.03
C SER A 244 2.85 -7.14 4.09
N SER A 245 3.85 -6.41 4.56
CA SER A 245 4.64 -5.43 3.81
C SER A 245 5.34 -6.08 2.60
N SER A 246 6.09 -7.16 2.83
CA SER A 246 6.76 -7.96 1.79
C SER A 246 5.77 -8.50 0.75
N LEU A 247 4.63 -9.03 1.20
CA LEU A 247 3.62 -9.58 0.31
C LEU A 247 3.00 -8.51 -0.58
N SER A 248 2.65 -7.35 -0.02
CA SER A 248 2.09 -6.22 -0.77
C SER A 248 3.08 -5.70 -1.82
N HIS A 249 4.36 -5.60 -1.47
CA HIS A 249 5.39 -5.13 -2.40
C HIS A 249 5.58 -6.06 -3.60
N VAL A 250 5.69 -7.38 -3.38
CA VAL A 250 5.98 -8.31 -4.48
C VAL A 250 4.74 -8.60 -5.34
N THR A 251 3.58 -8.81 -4.72
CA THR A 251 2.33 -9.12 -5.43
C THR A 251 1.64 -7.87 -5.98
N ARG A 252 2.09 -6.66 -5.57
CA ARG A 252 1.48 -5.36 -5.91
C ARG A 252 0.00 -5.25 -5.52
N CYS A 253 -0.44 -6.04 -4.54
CA CYS A 253 -1.78 -5.91 -3.98
C CYS A 253 -1.83 -4.76 -2.96
N ARG A 254 -3.05 -4.28 -2.65
CA ARG A 254 -3.26 -3.27 -1.60
C ARG A 254 -2.72 -3.79 -0.27
N GLY A 255 -2.03 -2.94 0.50
CA GLY A 255 -1.46 -3.33 1.80
C GLY A 255 -2.50 -3.93 2.75
N GLU A 256 -3.72 -3.38 2.77
CA GLU A 256 -4.86 -3.90 3.53
C GLU A 256 -5.18 -5.37 3.18
N ALA A 257 -5.16 -5.71 1.90
CA ALA A 257 -5.40 -7.07 1.43
C ALA A 257 -4.24 -8.00 1.81
N ALA A 258 -2.99 -7.55 1.68
CA ALA A 258 -1.83 -8.32 2.11
C ALA A 258 -1.85 -8.60 3.62
N PHE A 259 -2.23 -7.60 4.42
CA PHE A 259 -2.41 -7.75 5.86
C PHE A 259 -3.46 -8.80 6.20
N LEU A 260 -4.65 -8.69 5.60
CA LEU A 260 -5.73 -9.66 5.79
C LEU A 260 -5.31 -11.07 5.39
N VAL A 261 -4.60 -11.24 4.27
CA VAL A 261 -4.10 -12.55 3.82
C VAL A 261 -3.11 -13.13 4.83
N VAL A 262 -2.11 -12.36 5.27
CA VAL A 262 -1.10 -12.88 6.21
C VAL A 262 -1.75 -13.20 7.56
N VAL A 263 -2.62 -12.33 8.10
CA VAL A 263 -3.36 -12.61 9.34
C VAL A 263 -4.19 -13.89 9.21
N LEU A 264 -4.92 -14.05 8.10
CA LEU A 264 -5.72 -15.24 7.85
C LEU A 264 -4.86 -16.50 7.82
N VAL A 265 -3.72 -16.46 7.12
CA VAL A 265 -2.78 -17.59 7.05
C VAL A 265 -2.20 -17.89 8.43
N MET A 266 -1.76 -16.87 9.17
CA MET A 266 -1.27 -17.06 10.55
C MET A 266 -2.35 -17.69 11.43
N PHE A 267 -3.59 -17.21 11.36
CA PHE A 267 -4.71 -17.75 12.13
C PHE A 267 -4.98 -19.23 11.80
N VAL A 268 -5.07 -19.57 10.51
CA VAL A 268 -5.27 -20.97 10.07
C VAL A 268 -4.12 -21.85 10.54
N MET A 269 -2.87 -21.42 10.36
CA MET A 269 -1.69 -22.16 10.84
C MET A 269 -1.71 -22.34 12.36
N THR A 270 -2.18 -21.35 13.12
CA THR A 270 -2.33 -21.43 14.59
C THR A 270 -3.26 -22.57 15.00
N ILE A 271 -4.32 -22.81 14.24
CA ILE A 271 -5.33 -23.83 14.54
C ILE A 271 -4.86 -25.20 14.05
N VAL A 272 -4.36 -25.27 12.82
CA VAL A 272 -4.02 -26.53 12.14
C VAL A 272 -2.79 -27.19 12.74
N ILE A 273 -1.73 -26.43 13.03
CA ILE A 273 -0.45 -27.01 13.42
C ILE A 273 -0.51 -27.76 14.75
N PRO A 274 -1.12 -27.23 15.83
CA PRO A 274 -1.28 -27.98 17.07
C PRO A 274 -2.04 -29.30 16.89
N GLN A 275 -3.02 -29.36 15.99
CA GLN A 275 -3.78 -30.58 15.71
C GLN A 275 -2.97 -31.63 14.94
N LEU A 276 -1.97 -31.21 14.16
CA LEU A 276 -1.09 -32.10 13.41
C LEU A 276 0.13 -32.56 14.24
N VAL A 277 0.58 -31.74 15.19
CA VAL A 277 1.77 -31.98 16.01
C VAL A 277 1.43 -32.67 17.33
N VAL A 278 0.25 -32.42 17.90
CA VAL A 278 -0.31 -33.25 18.97
C VAL A 278 -0.77 -34.55 18.32
N VAL A 279 0.15 -35.52 18.25
CA VAL A 279 -0.22 -36.92 18.11
C VAL A 279 -1.21 -37.20 19.24
N SER A 280 -2.42 -37.62 18.86
CA SER A 280 -3.45 -38.11 19.78
C SER A 280 -2.83 -39.03 20.84
N PRO A 281 -3.33 -39.01 22.09
CA PRO A 281 -2.79 -39.81 23.19
C PRO A 281 -2.61 -41.28 22.85
#